data_AF-M3H509-F1
#
_entry.id   AF-M3H509-F1
#
_cell.length_a   1.000
_cell.length_b   1.000
_cell.length_c   1.000
_cell.angle_alpha   90.00
_cell.angle_beta   90.00
_cell.angle_gamma   90.00
#
_symmetry.space_group_name_H-M   'P 1'
#
loop_
_entity.id
_entity.type
_entity.pdbx_description
1 polymer ?
#
loop_
_entity_poly.entity_id
_entity_poly.type
_entity_poly.pdbx_seq_one_letter_code
_entity_poly.pdbx_strand_id
1 'polypeptide(L)'
;MNYILSQFKEIRRNGWRALLRKIGRAIDYLLTFLFFPLILLLLFFIRGIRKWKHIRFGYFVSSRIGHFVADVGISFAEAKKSREYLDFYFIPKPISNMQWYKMTCRNFNVTKIAEAFYRIDKIIFKNSLHRIIPPAERLNSRDKNGVLSSNTDLIPFTKDENIFVKIGLKKGMERR
;
A
#
# COMPACT_ATOMS: atom_id res chain seq x y z
N MET A 1 15.85 26.66 -11.64
CA MET A 1 15.02 27.07 -12.80
C MET A 1 14.39 25.91 -13.58
N ASN A 2 15.05 24.73 -13.69
CA ASN A 2 14.55 23.60 -14.51
C ASN A 2 13.35 22.82 -13.94
N TYR A 3 13.12 22.83 -12.62
CA TYR A 3 12.00 22.08 -12.03
C TYR A 3 10.64 22.64 -12.46
N ILE A 4 10.45 23.96 -12.37
CA ILE A 4 9.18 24.62 -12.73
C ILE A 4 8.84 24.37 -14.20
N LEU A 5 9.82 24.53 -15.11
CA LEU A 5 9.64 24.23 -16.54
C LEU A 5 9.27 22.76 -16.81
N SER A 6 9.86 21.82 -16.06
CA SER A 6 9.49 20.40 -16.16
C SER A 6 8.06 20.13 -15.70
N GLN A 7 7.57 20.84 -14.66
CA GLN A 7 6.20 20.72 -14.18
C GLN A 7 5.20 21.26 -15.23
N PHE A 8 5.51 22.39 -15.87
CA PHE A 8 4.70 22.93 -16.97
C PHE A 8 4.66 21.98 -18.17
N LYS A 9 5.79 21.38 -18.56
CA LYS A 9 5.85 20.41 -19.66
C LYS A 9 5.05 19.13 -19.35
N GLU A 10 5.06 18.69 -18.09
CA GLU A 10 4.28 17.53 -17.62
C GLU A 10 2.76 17.82 -17.62
N ILE A 11 2.35 19.02 -17.18
CA ILE A 11 0.95 19.46 -17.21
C ILE A 11 0.46 19.62 -18.65
N ARG A 12 1.29 20.16 -19.55
CA ARG A 12 0.97 20.26 -20.98
C ARG A 12 0.84 18.88 -21.66
N ARG A 13 1.61 17.87 -21.22
CA ARG A 13 1.57 16.50 -21.78
C ARG A 13 0.44 15.64 -21.23
N ASN A 14 0.14 15.76 -19.94
CA ASN A 14 -0.88 14.93 -19.25
C ASN A 14 -2.22 15.68 -19.02
N GLY A 15 -2.30 16.96 -19.41
CA GLY A 15 -3.46 17.81 -19.32
C GLY A 15 -4.00 18.04 -17.90
N TRP A 16 -5.29 18.36 -17.83
CA TRP A 16 -6.05 18.63 -16.60
C TRP A 16 -5.97 17.51 -15.55
N ARG A 17 -5.83 16.25 -15.96
CA ARG A 17 -5.72 15.10 -15.03
C ARG A 17 -4.48 15.18 -14.15
N ALA A 18 -3.35 15.66 -14.68
CA ALA A 18 -2.13 15.84 -13.88
C ALA A 18 -2.25 16.98 -12.89
N LEU A 19 -2.95 18.06 -13.26
CA LEU A 19 -3.21 19.20 -12.38
C LEU A 19 -4.09 18.79 -11.19
N LEU A 20 -5.24 18.15 -11.45
CA LEU A 20 -6.15 17.67 -10.41
C LEU A 20 -5.46 16.72 -9.42
N ARG A 21 -4.56 15.86 -9.91
CA ARG A 21 -3.76 14.96 -9.06
C ARG A 21 -2.78 15.71 -8.16
N LYS A 22 -2.23 16.85 -8.60
CA LYS A 22 -1.33 17.68 -7.79
C LYS A 22 -2.12 18.47 -6.74
N ILE A 23 -3.27 19.02 -7.12
CA ILE A 23 -4.19 19.73 -6.20
C ILE A 23 -4.68 18.78 -5.11
N GLY A 24 -5.16 17.58 -5.46
CA GLY A 24 -5.61 16.59 -4.48
C GLY A 24 -4.52 16.25 -3.46
N ARG A 25 -3.28 16.08 -3.91
CA ARG A 25 -2.15 15.87 -3.00
C ARG A 25 -1.91 17.07 -2.08
N ALA A 26 -2.00 18.30 -2.59
CA ALA A 26 -1.84 19.50 -1.77
C ALA A 26 -2.93 19.60 -0.68
N ILE A 27 -4.18 19.26 -1.03
CA ILE A 27 -5.29 19.17 -0.06
C ILE A 27 -5.00 18.12 1.01
N ASP A 28 -4.54 16.92 0.61
CA ASP A 28 -4.18 15.86 1.56
C ASP A 28 -3.08 16.32 2.55
N TYR A 29 -2.07 17.07 2.07
CA TYR A 29 -1.04 17.66 2.94
C TYR A 29 -1.62 18.71 3.88
N LEU A 30 -2.49 19.59 3.39
CA LEU A 30 -3.12 20.64 4.19
C LEU A 30 -4.00 20.04 5.29
N LEU A 31 -4.79 19.01 4.98
CA LEU A 31 -5.57 18.28 5.96
C LEU A 31 -4.66 17.57 6.97
N THR A 32 -3.59 16.93 6.53
CA THR A 32 -2.62 16.28 7.42
C THR A 32 -1.99 17.29 8.38
N PHE A 33 -1.68 18.49 7.91
CA PHE A 33 -1.15 19.57 8.73
C PHE A 33 -2.18 20.09 9.73
N LEU A 34 -3.42 20.31 9.28
CA LEU A 34 -4.52 20.76 10.14
C LEU A 34 -4.81 19.77 11.28
N PHE A 35 -4.84 18.47 10.98
CA PHE A 35 -5.09 17.40 11.96
C PHE A 35 -3.82 16.89 12.64
N PHE A 36 -2.66 17.50 12.38
CA PHE A 36 -1.39 17.09 12.96
C PHE A 36 -1.41 16.92 14.48
N PRO A 37 -1.88 17.91 15.30
CA PRO A 37 -1.86 17.76 16.76
C PRO A 37 -2.73 16.60 17.24
N LEU A 38 -3.89 16.38 16.60
CA LEU A 38 -4.78 15.28 16.93
C LEU A 38 -4.15 13.92 16.60
N ILE A 39 -3.55 13.78 15.41
CA ILE A 39 -2.89 12.53 15.00
C ILE A 39 -1.69 12.24 15.90
N LEU A 40 -0.94 13.28 16.29
CA LEU A 40 0.19 13.15 17.20
C LEU A 40 -0.27 12.66 18.58
N LEU A 41 -1.35 13.22 19.14
CA LEU A 41 -1.94 12.77 20.39
C LEU A 41 -2.36 11.29 20.31
N LEU A 42 -3.03 10.90 19.22
CA LEU A 42 -3.42 9.52 18.98
C LEU A 42 -2.21 8.58 18.84
N LEU A 43 -1.11 9.02 18.22
CA LEU A 43 0.12 8.23 18.13
C LEU A 43 0.76 7.97 19.49
N PHE A 44 0.71 8.93 20.42
CA PHE A 44 1.14 8.71 21.81
C PHE A 44 0.24 7.70 22.52
N PHE A 45 -1.08 7.79 22.33
CA PHE A 45 -2.03 6.82 22.87
C PHE A 45 -1.78 5.41 22.33
N ILE A 46 -1.60 5.26 21.01
CA ILE A 46 -1.30 3.99 20.34
C ILE A 46 -0.01 3.36 20.88
N ARG A 47 1.01 4.19 21.18
CA ARG A 47 2.26 3.73 21.82
C ARG A 47 2.04 3.26 23.25
N GLY A 48 1.18 3.94 24.01
CA GLY A 48 0.82 3.56 25.37
C GLY A 48 0.13 2.19 25.45
N ILE A 49 -0.80 1.92 24.53
CA ILE A 49 -1.57 0.64 24.50
C ILE A 49 -0.79 -0.53 23.89
N ARG A 50 0.45 -0.32 23.44
CA ARG A 50 1.27 -1.31 22.72
C ARG A 50 1.35 -2.67 23.44
N LYS A 51 1.38 -2.67 24.77
CA LYS A 51 1.46 -3.89 25.59
C LYS A 51 0.25 -4.81 25.42
N TRP A 52 -0.92 -4.27 25.09
CA TRP A 52 -2.14 -5.08 24.89
C TRP A 52 -2.35 -5.44 23.42
N LYS A 53 -2.21 -4.46 22.53
CA LYS A 53 -2.29 -4.65 21.08
C LYS A 53 -1.31 -3.74 20.38
N HIS A 54 -0.47 -4.32 19.53
CA HIS A 54 0.51 -3.57 18.78
C HIS A 54 -0.04 -3.21 17.41
N ILE A 55 -0.44 -1.94 17.28
CA ILE A 55 -0.95 -1.38 16.02
C ILE A 55 0.22 -0.92 15.16
N ARG A 56 0.24 -1.28 13.89
CA ARG A 56 1.31 -0.88 12.96
C ARG A 56 0.75 -0.27 11.68
N PHE A 57 1.51 0.65 11.10
CA PHE A 57 1.15 1.35 9.88
C PHE A 57 2.17 1.05 8.78
N GLY A 58 1.71 0.70 7.60
CA GLY A 58 2.54 0.35 6.45
C GLY A 58 1.96 0.87 5.14
N TYR A 59 2.63 0.53 4.03
CA TYR A 59 2.14 0.86 2.70
C TYR A 59 2.59 -0.15 1.65
N PHE A 60 1.92 -0.16 0.50
CA PHE A 60 2.30 -1.01 -0.65
C PHE A 60 2.64 -0.17 -1.87
N VAL A 61 3.79 -0.43 -2.50
CA VAL A 61 4.19 0.26 -3.73
C VAL A 61 3.36 -0.26 -4.90
N SER A 62 2.41 0.54 -5.38
CA SER A 62 1.47 0.11 -6.44
C SER A 62 1.79 0.62 -7.85
N SER A 63 2.85 1.41 -8.01
CA SER A 63 3.18 2.08 -9.29
C SER A 63 3.64 1.14 -10.40
N ARG A 64 4.13 -0.06 -10.05
CA ARG A 64 4.59 -1.09 -10.98
C ARG A 64 4.02 -2.44 -10.58
N ILE A 65 3.50 -3.19 -11.55
CA ILE A 65 2.79 -4.44 -11.27
C ILE A 65 3.69 -5.49 -10.59
N GLY A 66 4.95 -5.63 -11.03
CA GLY A 66 5.88 -6.60 -10.45
C GLY A 66 6.18 -6.34 -8.98
N HIS A 67 6.48 -5.08 -8.62
CA HIS A 67 6.67 -4.70 -7.22
C HIS A 67 5.38 -4.83 -6.41
N PHE A 68 4.25 -4.41 -6.98
CA PHE A 68 2.98 -4.44 -6.25
C PHE A 68 2.51 -5.85 -5.90
N VAL A 69 2.61 -6.78 -6.86
CA VAL A 69 2.23 -8.18 -6.65
C VAL A 69 3.16 -8.86 -5.67
N ALA A 70 4.47 -8.70 -5.85
CA ALA A 70 5.46 -9.32 -4.97
C ALA A 70 5.36 -8.80 -3.53
N ASP A 71 5.27 -7.48 -3.34
CA ASP A 71 5.18 -6.87 -2.01
C ASP A 71 3.94 -7.34 -1.25
N VAL A 72 2.78 -7.29 -1.90
CA VAL A 72 1.51 -7.73 -1.29
C VAL A 72 1.57 -9.23 -0.97
N GLY A 73 2.11 -10.04 -1.87
CA GLY A 73 2.27 -11.48 -1.64
C GLY A 73 3.15 -11.78 -0.43
N ILE A 74 4.33 -11.16 -0.36
CA ILE A 74 5.27 -11.36 0.76
C ILE A 74 4.61 -10.93 2.07
N SER A 75 4.00 -9.74 2.10
CA SER A 75 3.32 -9.24 3.30
C SER A 75 2.12 -10.09 3.70
N PHE A 76 1.38 -10.68 2.76
CA PHE A 76 0.26 -11.58 3.07
C PHE A 76 0.75 -12.84 3.78
N ALA A 77 1.82 -13.43 3.23
CA ALA A 77 2.44 -14.62 3.76
C ALA A 77 3.10 -14.37 5.13
N GLU A 78 3.64 -13.17 5.38
CA GLU A 78 4.17 -12.76 6.69
C GLU A 78 3.07 -12.44 7.70
N ALA A 79 2.01 -11.73 7.29
CA ALA A 79 0.91 -11.33 8.18
C ALA A 79 0.17 -12.54 8.76
N LYS A 80 -0.02 -13.60 7.96
CA LYS A 80 -0.65 -14.84 8.45
C LYS A 80 0.13 -15.55 9.56
N LYS A 81 1.46 -15.43 9.56
CA LYS A 81 2.31 -16.01 10.62
C LYS A 81 2.18 -15.27 11.96
N SER A 82 1.68 -14.04 11.96
CA SER A 82 1.67 -13.19 13.15
C SER A 82 0.32 -12.51 13.38
N ARG A 83 -0.57 -13.16 14.15
CA ARG A 83 -1.89 -12.63 14.55
C ARG A 83 -1.84 -11.60 15.68
N GLU A 84 -0.64 -11.29 16.18
CA GLU A 84 -0.46 -10.40 17.33
C GLU A 84 -0.65 -8.92 16.96
N TYR A 85 -0.40 -8.56 15.70
CA TYR A 85 -0.40 -7.18 15.24
C TYR A 85 -1.73 -6.78 14.61
N LEU A 86 -2.12 -5.53 14.85
CA LEU A 86 -3.21 -4.88 14.11
C LEU A 86 -2.60 -3.95 13.06
N ASP A 87 -2.51 -4.45 11.84
CA ASP A 87 -1.85 -3.73 10.75
C ASP A 87 -2.85 -2.91 9.93
N PHE A 88 -2.48 -1.67 9.65
CA PHE A 88 -3.17 -0.77 8.73
C PHE A 88 -2.22 -0.36 7.60
N TYR A 89 -2.74 -0.37 6.38
CA TYR A 89 -1.97 -0.07 5.19
C TYR A 89 -2.59 1.09 4.41
N PHE A 90 -1.78 1.79 3.64
CA PHE A 90 -2.27 2.66 2.56
C PHE A 90 -1.58 2.30 1.23
N ILE A 91 -2.23 2.64 0.13
CA ILE A 91 -1.71 2.36 -1.21
C ILE A 91 -1.54 3.70 -1.94
N PRO A 92 -0.30 4.22 -2.06
CA PRO A 92 -0.04 5.45 -2.76
C PRO A 92 -0.34 5.29 -4.25
N LYS A 93 -0.90 6.33 -4.86
CA LYS A 93 -1.15 6.42 -6.31
C LYS A 93 0.16 6.74 -7.05
N PRO A 94 0.30 6.34 -8.34
CA PRO A 94 -0.69 5.65 -9.18
C PRO A 94 -0.75 4.14 -8.95
N ILE A 95 -1.92 3.55 -9.20
CA ILE A 95 -2.16 2.09 -9.11
C ILE A 95 -1.96 1.47 -10.49
N SER A 96 -1.04 0.52 -10.60
CA SER A 96 -0.69 -0.18 -11.85
C SER A 96 -1.68 -1.27 -12.25
N ASN A 97 -2.33 -1.91 -11.28
CA ASN A 97 -3.31 -2.98 -11.51
C ASN A 97 -4.49 -2.83 -10.55
N MET A 98 -5.66 -2.47 -11.10
CA MET A 98 -6.87 -2.25 -10.30
C MET A 98 -7.47 -3.55 -9.76
N GLN A 99 -7.30 -4.69 -10.46
CA GLN A 99 -7.78 -5.98 -9.97
C GLN A 99 -6.98 -6.41 -8.74
N TRP A 100 -5.65 -6.30 -8.80
CA TRP A 100 -4.78 -6.60 -7.68
C TRP A 100 -5.02 -5.65 -6.50
N TYR A 101 -5.28 -4.37 -6.77
CA TYR A 101 -5.69 -3.41 -5.75
C TYR A 101 -6.97 -3.85 -5.01
N LYS A 102 -8.01 -4.27 -5.74
CA LYS A 102 -9.24 -4.78 -5.12
C LYS A 102 -8.96 -6.00 -4.25
N MET A 103 -8.19 -6.97 -4.75
CA MET A 103 -7.79 -8.15 -3.99
C MET A 103 -7.04 -7.76 -2.71
N THR A 104 -6.11 -6.80 -2.80
CA THR A 104 -5.35 -6.29 -1.65
C THR A 104 -6.29 -5.67 -0.61
N CYS A 105 -7.20 -4.79 -1.02
CA CYS A 105 -8.15 -4.15 -0.12
C CYS A 105 -9.13 -5.13 0.57
N ARG A 106 -9.39 -6.31 -0.02
CA ARG A 106 -10.21 -7.35 0.62
C ARG A 106 -9.45 -8.11 1.71
N ASN A 107 -8.13 -8.20 1.60
CA ASN A 107 -7.30 -9.04 2.47
C ASN A 107 -6.52 -8.24 3.53
N PHE A 108 -6.42 -6.93 3.36
CA PHE A 108 -5.70 -6.03 4.26
C PHE A 108 -6.57 -4.84 4.67
N ASN A 109 -6.34 -4.30 5.87
CA ASN A 109 -6.98 -3.06 6.32
C ASN A 109 -6.37 -1.85 5.62
N VAL A 110 -6.81 -1.59 4.38
CA VAL A 110 -6.32 -0.47 3.58
C VAL A 110 -7.17 0.76 3.83
N THR A 111 -6.58 1.80 4.42
CA THR A 111 -7.25 3.09 4.67
C THR A 111 -6.35 4.25 4.29
N LYS A 112 -6.92 5.36 3.82
CA LYS A 112 -6.14 6.58 3.52
C LYS A 112 -5.59 7.23 4.77
N ILE A 113 -6.31 7.14 5.89
CA ILE A 113 -5.91 7.77 7.15
C ILE A 113 -4.57 7.17 7.66
N ALA A 114 -4.33 5.88 7.38
CA ALA A 114 -3.04 5.24 7.68
C ALA A 114 -1.84 5.98 7.06
N GLU A 115 -2.01 6.66 5.93
CA GLU A 115 -0.96 7.49 5.32
C GLU A 115 -0.52 8.64 6.22
N ALA A 116 -1.48 9.32 6.86
CA ALA A 116 -1.18 10.44 7.75
C ALA A 116 -0.46 9.96 9.02
N PHE A 117 -0.95 8.88 9.64
CA PHE A 117 -0.28 8.24 10.78
C PHE A 117 1.15 7.81 10.44
N TYR A 118 1.34 7.13 9.31
CA TYR A 118 2.66 6.68 8.86
C TYR A 118 3.63 7.84 8.66
N ARG A 119 3.20 8.90 7.98
CA ARG A 119 4.04 10.07 7.68
C ARG A 119 4.44 10.82 8.95
N ILE A 120 3.49 11.09 9.84
CA ILE A 120 3.75 11.80 11.10
C ILE A 120 4.66 10.94 11.99
N ASP A 121 4.38 9.64 12.12
CA ASP A 121 5.24 8.73 12.84
C ASP A 121 6.68 8.70 12.28
N LYS A 122 6.83 8.72 10.95
CA LYS A 122 8.14 8.80 10.26
C LYS A 122 8.92 10.06 10.57
N ILE A 123 8.24 11.20 10.66
CA ILE A 123 8.87 12.49 10.95
C ILE A 123 9.32 12.56 12.42
N ILE A 124 8.46 12.14 13.34
CA ILE A 124 8.69 12.33 14.78
C ILE A 124 9.53 11.21 15.39
N PHE A 125 9.32 9.95 14.97
CA PHE A 125 9.93 8.78 15.60
C PHE A 125 10.77 7.99 14.59
N LYS A 126 12.08 8.24 14.56
CA LYS A 126 12.98 7.64 13.55
C LYS A 126 12.88 6.11 13.46
N ASN A 127 12.92 5.41 14.60
CA ASN A 127 12.91 3.94 14.70
C ASN A 127 11.62 3.38 15.33
N SER A 128 10.48 3.82 14.82
CA SER A 128 9.17 3.37 15.32
C SER A 128 8.92 1.89 15.07
N LEU A 129 8.60 1.15 16.14
CA LEU A 129 8.13 -0.23 16.05
C LEU A 129 6.70 -0.34 15.49
N HIS A 130 5.96 0.78 15.49
CA HIS A 130 4.62 0.88 14.91
C HIS A 130 4.66 1.11 13.39
N ARG A 131 5.85 1.00 12.76
CA ARG A 131 6.02 1.17 11.32
C ARG A 131 6.36 -0.16 10.66
N ILE A 132 5.61 -0.48 9.62
CA ILE A 132 5.90 -1.61 8.74
C ILE A 132 6.72 -1.10 7.57
N ILE A 133 7.94 -1.63 7.45
CA ILE A 133 8.81 -1.34 6.30
C ILE A 133 8.36 -2.24 5.15
N PRO A 134 7.96 -1.68 3.99
CA PRO A 134 7.45 -2.49 2.89
C PRO A 134 8.55 -3.40 2.31
N PRO A 135 8.17 -4.56 1.72
CA PRO A 135 9.13 -5.43 1.05
C PRO A 135 9.91 -4.76 -0.10
N ALA A 136 9.35 -3.74 -0.76
CA ALA A 136 10.10 -2.92 -1.71
C ALA A 136 11.34 -2.26 -1.09
N GLU A 137 11.25 -1.73 0.11
CA GLU A 137 12.39 -1.07 0.78
C GLU A 137 13.32 -2.11 1.44
N ARG A 138 12.75 -3.13 2.10
CA ARG A 138 13.53 -4.11 2.85
C ARG A 138 14.21 -5.15 1.96
N LEU A 139 13.52 -5.59 0.91
CA LEU A 139 13.90 -6.76 0.10
C LEU A 139 14.02 -6.45 -1.40
N ASN A 140 13.82 -5.21 -1.83
CA ASN A 140 13.69 -4.84 -3.25
C ASN A 140 12.60 -5.65 -3.97
N SER A 141 11.51 -5.97 -3.26
CA SER A 141 10.40 -6.81 -3.76
C SER A 141 10.82 -8.20 -4.24
N ARG A 142 11.92 -8.73 -3.70
CA ARG A 142 12.39 -10.09 -3.98
C ARG A 142 12.07 -10.98 -2.79
N ASP A 143 11.66 -12.22 -3.06
CA ASP A 143 11.46 -13.22 -2.02
C ASP A 143 12.79 -13.84 -1.58
N LYS A 144 13.63 -13.03 -0.91
CA LYS A 144 14.95 -13.48 -0.44
C LYS A 144 14.87 -14.54 0.66
N ASN A 145 13.75 -14.57 1.37
CA ASN A 145 13.55 -15.43 2.54
C ASN A 145 12.73 -16.68 2.20
N GLY A 146 12.36 -16.89 0.93
CA GLY A 146 11.53 -18.02 0.51
C GLY A 146 10.15 -18.05 1.18
N VAL A 147 9.60 -16.89 1.55
CA VAL A 147 8.32 -16.81 2.26
C VAL A 147 7.16 -17.19 1.35
N LEU A 148 7.27 -16.91 0.05
CA LEU A 148 6.23 -17.27 -0.93
C LEU A 148 6.30 -18.76 -1.27
N SER A 149 7.49 -19.35 -1.35
CA SER A 149 7.63 -20.78 -1.63
C SER A 149 7.28 -21.65 -0.43
N SER A 150 7.56 -21.19 0.79
CA SER A 150 7.26 -21.92 2.02
C SER A 150 5.80 -21.84 2.47
N ASN A 151 5.00 -20.92 1.92
CA ASN A 151 3.58 -20.79 2.25
C ASN A 151 2.71 -21.23 1.07
N THR A 152 1.82 -22.19 1.31
CA THR A 152 0.83 -22.66 0.33
C THR A 152 -0.39 -21.74 0.21
N ASP A 153 -0.55 -20.83 1.17
CA ASP A 153 -1.70 -19.95 1.25
C ASP A 153 -1.61 -18.80 0.23
N LEU A 154 -2.56 -18.77 -0.68
CA LEU A 154 -2.68 -17.75 -1.71
C LEU A 154 -3.76 -16.73 -1.36
N ILE A 155 -3.63 -15.53 -1.94
CA ILE A 155 -4.68 -14.51 -1.88
C ILE A 155 -5.86 -15.03 -2.73
N PRO A 156 -7.04 -15.27 -2.14
CA PRO A 156 -8.12 -15.94 -2.84
C PRO A 156 -8.82 -15.00 -3.84
N PHE A 157 -9.20 -15.59 -4.97
CA PHE A 157 -10.19 -15.01 -5.88
C PHE A 157 -11.61 -15.21 -5.32
N THR A 158 -12.54 -14.34 -5.73
CA THR A 158 -13.97 -14.59 -5.52
C THR A 158 -14.47 -15.71 -6.44
N LYS A 159 -15.68 -16.21 -6.17
CA LYS A 159 -16.34 -17.21 -7.03
C LYS A 159 -16.45 -16.71 -8.48
N ASP A 160 -16.88 -15.46 -8.67
CA ASP A 160 -17.05 -14.87 -9.99
C ASP A 160 -15.71 -14.64 -10.70
N GLU A 161 -14.68 -14.20 -9.98
CA GLU A 161 -13.33 -14.06 -10.52
C GLU A 161 -12.77 -15.41 -10.98
N ASN A 162 -12.99 -16.47 -10.21
CA ASN A 162 -12.60 -17.82 -10.60
C ASN A 162 -13.33 -18.29 -11.86
N ILE A 163 -14.64 -18.04 -11.97
CA ILE A 163 -15.42 -18.38 -13.17
C ILE A 163 -14.89 -17.62 -14.39
N PHE A 164 -14.68 -16.30 -14.24
CA PHE A 164 -14.16 -15.44 -15.29
C PHE A 164 -12.80 -15.92 -15.80
N VAL A 165 -11.86 -16.22 -14.90
CA VAL A 165 -10.53 -16.72 -15.26
C VAL A 165 -10.62 -18.07 -15.96
N LYS A 166 -11.45 -19.01 -15.47
CA LYS A 166 -11.63 -20.32 -16.11
C LYS A 166 -12.16 -20.22 -17.54
N ILE A 167 -13.15 -19.36 -17.77
CA ILE A 167 -13.69 -19.10 -19.12
C ILE A 167 -12.61 -18.50 -20.03
N GLY A 168 -11.84 -17.53 -19.52
CA GLY A 168 -10.75 -16.91 -20.26
C GLY A 168 -9.65 -17.91 -20.66
N LEU A 169 -9.25 -18.78 -19.74
CA LEU A 169 -8.25 -19.82 -19.99
C LEU A 169 -8.74 -20.84 -21.03
N LYS A 170 -10.00 -21.29 -20.94
CA LYS A 170 -10.58 -22.23 -21.92
C LYS A 170 -10.58 -21.66 -23.34
N LYS A 171 -11.05 -20.42 -23.50
CA LYS A 171 -11.02 -19.70 -24.80
C LYS A 171 -9.61 -19.47 -25.32
N GLY A 172 -8.63 -19.27 -24.44
CA GLY A 172 -7.23 -19.10 -24.81
C GLY A 172 -6.58 -20.38 -25.32
N MET A 173 -6.98 -21.54 -24.79
CA MET A 173 -6.52 -22.86 -25.25
C MET A 173 -7.14 -23.25 -26.59
N GLU A 174 -8.41 -22.90 -26.84
CA GLU A 174 -9.09 -23.15 -28.12
C GLU A 174 -8.56 -22.27 -29.29
N ARG A 175 -7.76 -21.24 -28.98
CA ARG A 175 -7.15 -20.31 -29.96
C ARG A 175 -5.68 -20.58 -30.24
N ARG A 176 -5.09 -21.61 -29.63
CA ARG A 176 -3.71 -22.06 -29.86
C ARG A 176 -3.74 -23.39 -30.59
#